data_AF-A0A3M1SA66-F1
#
_entry.id   AF-A0A3M1SA66-F1
#
_cell.length_a   1.000
_cell.length_b   1.000
_cell.length_c   1.000
_cell.angle_alpha   90.00
_cell.angle_beta   90.00
_cell.angle_gamma   90.00
#
_symmetry.space_group_name_H-M   'P 1'
#
loop_
_entity.id
_entity.type
_entity.pdbx_description
1 polymer ?
#
loop_
_entity_poly.entity_id
_entity_poly.type
_entity_poly.pdbx_seq_one_letter_code
_entity_poly.pdbx_strand_id
1 'polypeptide(L)' 'MLCVGVIEKRPKVITTPEGDDLIAIRHMAYFALTYDHRIIDGADAEKFLSFIKQYLENTKFSL' A
#
# COMPACT_ATOMS: atom_id res chain seq x y z
N MET A 1 -9.79 -12.75 4.70
CA MET A 1 -10.48 -11.50 5.10
C MET A 1 -9.48 -10.36 5.03
N LEU A 2 -9.84 -9.24 4.38
CA LEU A 2 -9.01 -8.04 4.32
C LEU A 2 -9.54 -7.02 5.32
N CYS A 3 -8.66 -6.51 6.17
CA CYS A 3 -8.94 -5.44 7.11
C CYS A 3 -8.17 -4.19 6.68
N VAL A 4 -8.86 -3.05 6.66
CA VAL A 4 -8.28 -1.74 6.36
C VAL A 4 -8.22 -0.93 7.64
N GLY A 5 -7.01 -0.55 8.03
CA GLY A 5 -6.78 0.35 9.16
C GLY A 5 -7.23 1.77 8.86
N VAL A 6 -7.22 2.62 9.89
CA VAL A 6 -7.56 4.03 9.75
C VAL A 6 -6.67 4.71 8.70
N ILE A 7 -7.27 5.58 7.89
CA ILE A 7 -6.54 6.46 6.98
C ILE A 7 -6.08 7.67 7.78
N GLU A 8 -4.78 7.86 7.89
CA GLU A 8 -4.19 8.98 8.64
C GLU A 8 -3.05 9.66 7.85
N LYS A 9 -2.71 10.89 8.26
CA LYS A 9 -1.62 11.66 7.65
C LYS A 9 -0.29 11.23 8.25
N ARG A 10 0.68 10.87 7.41
CA ARG A 10 2.01 10.44 7.84
C ARG A 10 3.12 11.14 7.03
N PRO A 11 4.24 11.52 7.67
CA PRO A 11 5.41 12.02 6.95
C PRO A 11 6.08 10.88 6.18
N LYS A 12 6.40 11.12 4.90
CA LYS A 12 7.11 10.20 4.01
C LYS A 12 8.14 10.96 3.20
N VAL A 13 9.29 10.34 3.00
CA VAL A 13 10.30 10.85 2.07
C VAL A 13 9.83 10.57 0.64
N ILE A 14 9.93 11.58 -0.21
CA ILE A 14 9.73 11.47 -1.65
C ILE A 14 11.00 11.95 -2.34
N THR A 15 11.43 11.21 -3.36
CA THR A 15 12.58 11.60 -4.19
C THR A 15 12.05 12.31 -5.43
N THR A 16 12.54 13.50 -5.72
CA THR A 16 12.16 14.26 -6.91
C THR A 16 12.81 13.66 -8.17
N PRO A 17 12.33 13.99 -9.38
CA PRO A 17 12.99 13.57 -10.63
C PRO A 17 14.46 14.02 -10.72
N GLU A 18 14.82 15.10 -10.03
CA GLU A 18 16.18 15.65 -9.96
C GLU A 18 17.07 14.93 -8.95
N GLY A 19 16.51 14.06 -8.11
CA GLY A 19 17.22 13.25 -7.11
C GLY A 19 17.23 13.84 -5.69
N ASP A 20 16.48 14.92 -5.44
CA ASP A 20 16.40 15.52 -4.11
C ASP A 20 15.38 14.78 -3.23
N ASP A 21 15.72 14.55 -1.96
CA ASP A 21 14.81 13.94 -0.99
C ASP A 21 14.05 15.01 -0.20
N LEU A 22 12.71 14.96 -0.26
CA LEU A 22 11.80 15.87 0.44
C LEU A 22 10.89 15.12 1.40
N ILE A 23 10.52 15.73 2.53
CA ILE A 23 9.49 15.18 3.42
C ILE A 23 8.11 15.73 3.00
N ALA A 24 7.20 14.83 2.63
CA ALA A 24 5.81 15.15 2.30
C ALA A 24 4.84 14.45 3.25
N ILE A 25 3.70 15.10 3.53
CA ILE A 25 2.60 14.50 4.29
C ILE A 25 1.70 13.73 3.31
N ARG A 26 1.48 12.44 3.56
CA ARG A 26 0.62 11.56 2.74
C ARG A 26 -0.49 10.93 3.57
N HIS A 27 -1.66 10.76 2.96
CA HIS A 27 -2.69 9.88 3.50
C HIS A 27 -2.24 8.43 3.33
N MET A 28 -2.18 7.69 4.44
CA MET A 28 -1.69 6.32 4.49
C MET A 28 -2.69 5.47 5.26
N ALA A 29 -2.81 4.20 4.89
CA ALA A 29 -3.54 3.19 5.65
C ALA A 29 -2.74 1.89 5.67
N TYR A 30 -2.95 1.10 6.73
CA TYR A 30 -2.41 -0.25 6.83
C TYR A 30 -3.43 -1.28 6.41
N PHE A 31 -3.00 -2.27 5.65
CA PHE A 31 -3.84 -3.34 5.16
C PHE A 31 -3.36 -4.63 5.82
N ALA A 32 -4.27 -5.39 6.41
CA ALA A 32 -3.99 -6.67 7.04
C ALA A 32 -4.84 -7.76 6.36
N LEU A 33 -4.18 -8.80 5.87
CA LEU A 33 -4.84 -9.93 5.22
C LEU A 33 -4.71 -11.18 6.08
N THR A 34 -5.85 -11.75 6.48
CA THR A 34 -5.91 -13.08 7.09
C THR A 34 -6.35 -14.09 6.05
N TYR A 35 -5.62 -15.21 5.96
CA TYR A 35 -5.85 -16.29 5.02
C TYR A 35 -5.56 -17.64 5.68
N ASP A 36 -6.09 -18.72 5.09
CA ASP A 36 -5.81 -20.09 5.54
C ASP A 36 -4.58 -20.63 4.83
N HIS A 37 -3.51 -20.87 5.58
CA HIS A 37 -2.22 -21.36 5.08
C HIS A 37 -2.27 -22.76 4.47
N ARG A 38 -3.33 -23.54 4.73
CA ARG A 38 -3.51 -24.86 4.10
C ARG A 38 -3.91 -24.73 2.63
N ILE A 39 -4.42 -23.57 2.24
CA ILE A 39 -4.96 -23.29 0.90
C ILE A 39 -4.07 -22.28 0.17
N ILE A 40 -3.58 -21.25 0.87
CA ILE A 40 -2.86 -20.12 0.28
C ILE A 40 -1.46 -20.00 0.90
N ASP A 41 -0.44 -19.90 0.04
CA ASP A 41 0.92 -19.60 0.45
C ASP A 41 1.06 -18.12 0.84
N GLY A 42 1.94 -17.83 1.81
CA GLY A 42 2.28 -16.46 2.16
C GLY A 42 2.86 -15.65 1.01
N ALA A 43 3.60 -16.28 0.09
CA ALA A 43 4.11 -15.60 -1.10
C ALA A 43 2.97 -15.06 -1.99
N ASP A 44 1.87 -15.80 -2.12
CA ASP A 44 0.74 -15.38 -2.94
C ASP A 44 -0.13 -14.35 -2.21
N ALA A 45 -0.26 -14.45 -0.89
CA ALA A 45 -0.87 -13.42 -0.07
C ALA A 45 -0.10 -12.08 -0.14
N GLU A 46 1.23 -12.11 -0.13
CA GLU A 46 2.09 -10.94 -0.26
C GLU A 46 2.00 -10.31 -1.65
N LYS A 47 2.02 -11.13 -2.71
CA LYS A 47 1.80 -10.65 -4.09
C LYS A 47 0.47 -9.94 -4.23
N PHE A 48 -0.59 -10.48 -3.62
CA PHE A 48 -1.92 -9.85 -3.63
C PHE A 48 -1.92 -8.49 -2.93
N LEU A 49 -1.34 -8.39 -1.73
CA LEU A 49 -1.22 -7.11 -1.02
C LEU A 49 -0.36 -6.10 -1.79
N SER A 50 0.72 -6.55 -2.43
CA SER A 50 1.59 -5.72 -3.26
C SER A 50 0.85 -5.20 -4.50
N PHE A 51 0.04 -6.05 -5.13
CA PHE A 51 -0.82 -5.66 -6.24
C PHE A 51 -1.81 -4.58 -5.82
N ILE A 52 -2.51 -4.75 -4.69
CA ILE A 52 -3.42 -3.73 -4.17
C ILE A 52 -2.68 -2.42 -3.91
N LYS A 53 -1.51 -2.47 -3.27
CA LYS A 53 -0.70 -1.28 -3.03
C LYS A 53 -0.38 -0.55 -4.33
N GLN A 54 0.18 -1.26 -5.31
CA GLN A 54 0.54 -0.67 -6.60
C GLN A 54 -0.68 -0.11 -7.33
N TYR A 55 -1.80 -0.84 -7.30
CA TYR A 55 -3.04 -0.39 -7.91
C TYR A 55 -3.52 0.93 -7.28
N LEU A 56 -3.58 1.01 -5.94
CA LEU A 56 -4.04 2.22 -5.25
C LEU A 56 -3.08 3.40 -5.37
N GLU A 57 -1.77 3.17 -5.42
CA GLU A 57 -0.75 4.22 -5.53
C GLU A 57 -0.61 4.77 -6.96
N ASN A 58 -0.85 3.94 -7.98
CA ASN A 58 -0.63 4.31 -9.38
C ASN A 58 -1.91 4.73 -10.12
N THR A 59 -3.11 4.44 -9.59
CA THR A 59 -4.35 4.68 -10.32
C THR A 59 -4.82 6.13 -10.16
N LYS A 60 -4.94 6.84 -11.29
CA LYS A 60 -5.84 7.98 -11.41
C LYS A 60 -7.24 7.42 -11.51
N PHE A 61 -7.97 7.33 -10.39
CA PHE A 61 -9.36 6.91 -10.41
C PHE A 61 -10.15 7.84 -11.35
N SER A 62 -10.58 7.34 -12.51
CA SER A 62 -11.60 8.01 -13.31
C SER A 62 -12.96 7.50 -12.86
N LEU A 63 -13.77 8.40 -12.33
CA LEU A 63 -15.21 8.21 -12.14
C LEU A 63 -15.94 8.45 -13.46
#